data_AF-A0A978UNA2-F1
#
_entry.id   AF-A0A978UNA2-F1
#
_cell.length_a   1.000
_cell.length_b   1.000
_cell.length_c   1.000
_cell.angle_alpha   90.00
_cell.angle_beta   90.00
_cell.angle_gamma   90.00
#
_symmetry.space_group_name_H-M   'P 1'
#
loop_
_entity.id
_entity.type
_entity.pdbx_description
1 polymer ?
#
loop_
_entity_poly.entity_id
_entity_poly.type
_entity_poly.pdbx_seq_one_letter_code
_entity_poly.pdbx_strand_id
1 'polypeptide(L)'
;MEGAEEELERRSKFLSSLIQKKKAVEQQENCDLLNVRVRASDMPLPLQNQAFRCARDHLDSMPGKLDSKRLALALKKEFDSSYGPAWHCIVGTSFGSYVTHSLGGFLYFSIDKVYILLFKTAVEPMDH
;
A
#
# COMPACT_ATOMS: atom_id res chain seq x y z
N MET A 1 -25.09 -35.61 5.61
CA MET A 1 -24.15 -34.67 6.27
C MET A 1 -23.41 -33.86 5.20
N GLU A 2 -22.93 -34.51 4.15
CA GLU A 2 -22.23 -33.94 2.99
C GLU A 2 -22.95 -32.77 2.27
N GLY A 3 -24.25 -32.88 1.98
CA GLY A 3 -24.99 -31.81 1.27
C GLY A 3 -25.16 -30.49 2.06
N ALA A 4 -25.12 -30.52 3.39
CA ALA A 4 -25.16 -29.29 4.19
C ALA A 4 -23.81 -28.57 4.22
N GLU A 5 -22.72 -29.33 4.13
CA GLU A 5 -21.35 -28.82 4.09
C GLU A 5 -21.03 -28.16 2.74
N GLU A 6 -21.45 -28.78 1.63
CA GLU A 6 -21.35 -28.18 0.29
C GLU A 6 -22.13 -26.86 0.17
N GLU A 7 -23.34 -26.81 0.74
CA GLU A 7 -24.16 -25.59 0.74
C GLU A 7 -23.54 -24.49 1.60
N LEU A 8 -22.97 -24.85 2.76
CA LEU A 8 -22.23 -23.90 3.60
C LEU A 8 -21.01 -23.34 2.86
N GLU A 9 -20.26 -24.18 2.14
CA GLU A 9 -19.09 -23.77 1.37
C GLU A 9 -19.48 -22.82 0.22
N ARG A 10 -20.57 -23.12 -0.51
CA ARG A 10 -21.10 -22.24 -1.57
C ARG A 10 -21.48 -20.86 -1.03
N ARG A 11 -22.18 -20.82 0.11
CA ARG A 11 -22.54 -19.56 0.78
C ARG A 11 -21.31 -18.78 1.22
N SER A 12 -20.31 -19.46 1.78
CA SER A 12 -19.04 -18.85 2.20
C SER A 12 -18.28 -18.21 1.03
N LYS A 13 -18.17 -18.93 -0.09
CA LYS A 13 -17.55 -18.41 -1.33
C LYS A 13 -18.31 -17.21 -1.89
N PHE A 14 -19.64 -17.28 -1.92
CA PHE A 14 -20.48 -16.18 -2.39
C PHE A 14 -20.33 -14.91 -1.53
N LEU A 15 -20.39 -15.05 -0.21
CA LEU A 15 -20.18 -13.94 0.73
C LEU A 15 -18.78 -13.33 0.56
N SER A 16 -17.75 -14.17 0.42
CA SER A 16 -16.38 -13.71 0.21
C SER A 16 -16.24 -12.88 -1.07
N SER A 17 -16.90 -13.32 -2.16
CA SER A 17 -16.93 -12.58 -3.42
C SER A 17 -17.63 -11.22 -3.29
N LEU A 18 -18.77 -11.16 -2.59
CA LEU A 18 -19.46 -9.88 -2.32
C LEU A 18 -18.60 -8.92 -1.50
N ILE A 19 -17.90 -9.43 -0.48
CA ILE A 19 -16.99 -8.62 0.36
C ILE A 19 -15.83 -8.08 -0.49
N GLN A 20 -15.22 -8.91 -1.33
CA GLN A 20 -14.15 -8.48 -2.23
C GLN A 20 -14.63 -7.41 -3.21
N LYS A 21 -15.82 -7.59 -3.80
CA LYS A 21 -16.41 -6.60 -4.72
C LYS A 21 -16.67 -5.27 -4.02
N LYS A 22 -17.22 -5.29 -2.80
CA LYS A 22 -17.44 -4.08 -2.00
C LYS A 22 -16.14 -3.37 -1.66
N LYS A 23 -15.12 -4.11 -1.19
CA LYS A 23 -13.79 -3.55 -0.90
C LYS A 23 -13.12 -2.92 -2.12
N ALA A 24 -13.27 -3.52 -3.29
CA ALA A 24 -12.72 -2.95 -4.53
C ALA A 24 -13.39 -1.61 -4.90
N VAL A 25 -14.72 -1.50 -4.72
CA VAL A 25 -15.45 -0.25 -4.94
C VAL A 25 -15.04 0.83 -3.94
N GLU A 26 -15.00 0.50 -2.64
CA GLU A 26 -14.56 1.42 -1.59
C GLU A 26 -13.11 1.89 -1.80
N GLN A 27 -12.24 0.99 -2.26
CA GLN A 27 -10.87 1.30 -2.61
C GLN A 27 -10.81 2.28 -3.79
N GLN A 28 -11.62 2.05 -4.82
CA GLN A 28 -11.66 2.91 -6.00
C GLN A 28 -12.14 4.32 -5.61
N GLU A 29 -13.21 4.42 -4.83
CA GLU A 29 -13.71 5.70 -4.29
C GLU A 29 -12.64 6.41 -3.45
N ASN A 30 -11.91 5.69 -2.59
CA ASN A 30 -10.84 6.27 -1.79
C ASN A 30 -9.65 6.73 -2.65
N CYS A 31 -9.29 5.97 -3.69
CA CYS A 31 -8.25 6.38 -4.64
C CYS A 31 -8.66 7.65 -5.40
N ASP A 32 -9.92 7.74 -5.82
CA ASP A 32 -10.46 8.88 -6.55
C ASP A 32 -10.52 10.14 -5.66
N LEU A 33 -10.94 10.01 -4.40
CA LEU A 33 -10.94 11.10 -3.42
C LEU A 33 -9.54 11.63 -3.13
N LEU A 34 -8.53 10.75 -3.14
CA LEU A 34 -7.15 11.09 -2.82
C LEU A 34 -6.28 11.35 -4.05
N ASN A 35 -6.83 11.43 -5.27
CA ASN A 35 -6.08 11.49 -6.54
C ASN A 35 -4.93 10.46 -6.63
N VAL A 36 -5.15 9.27 -6.07
CA VAL A 36 -4.18 8.18 -6.05
C VAL A 36 -4.37 7.33 -7.30
N ARG A 37 -3.26 7.01 -7.96
CA ARG A 37 -3.23 6.04 -9.04
C ARG A 37 -2.19 4.98 -8.76
N VAL A 38 -2.65 3.77 -8.44
CA VAL A 38 -1.80 2.60 -8.25
C VAL A 38 -1.23 2.17 -9.59
N ARG A 39 0.08 1.99 -9.65
CA ARG A 39 0.80 1.55 -10.85
C ARG A 39 1.14 0.07 -10.78
N ALA A 40 1.58 -0.40 -9.60
CA ALA A 40 1.82 -1.80 -9.31
C ALA A 40 1.78 -2.02 -7.80
N SER A 41 1.26 -3.16 -7.34
CA SER A 41 1.27 -3.52 -5.92
C SER A 41 1.06 -5.02 -5.73
N ASP A 42 1.75 -5.60 -4.76
CA ASP A 42 1.43 -6.92 -4.19
C ASP A 42 0.89 -6.82 -2.75
N MET A 43 0.77 -5.59 -2.24
CA MET A 43 0.39 -5.26 -0.88
C MET A 43 -1.12 -5.40 -0.66
N PRO A 44 -1.59 -5.88 0.51
CA PRO A 44 -3.02 -5.92 0.82
C PRO A 44 -3.67 -4.54 0.85
N LEU A 45 -4.93 -4.43 0.43
CA LEU A 45 -5.69 -3.16 0.37
C LEU A 45 -5.65 -2.32 1.66
N PRO A 46 -5.78 -2.89 2.88
CA PRO A 46 -5.69 -2.09 4.10
C PRO A 46 -4.35 -1.38 4.25
N LEU A 47 -3.27 -2.04 3.84
CA LEU A 47 -1.91 -1.51 3.93
C LEU A 47 -1.65 -0.46 2.84
N GLN A 48 -2.22 -0.65 1.64
CA GLN A 48 -2.22 0.38 0.59
C GLN A 48 -2.96 1.65 1.05
N ASN A 49 -4.13 1.51 1.66
CA ASN A 49 -4.89 2.64 2.20
C ASN A 49 -4.12 3.43 3.24
N GLN A 50 -3.36 2.75 4.11
CA GLN A 50 -2.50 3.42 5.08
C GLN A 50 -1.40 4.23 4.39
N ALA A 51 -0.76 3.67 3.35
CA ALA A 51 0.24 4.40 2.56
C ALA A 51 -0.36 5.64 1.88
N PHE A 52 -1.55 5.52 1.31
CA PHE A 52 -2.22 6.63 0.62
C PHE A 52 -2.58 7.77 1.56
N ARG A 53 -3.15 7.44 2.73
CA ARG A 53 -3.48 8.41 3.77
C ARG A 53 -2.23 9.11 4.30
N CYS A 54 -1.22 8.34 4.72
CA CYS A 54 0.03 8.90 5.22
C CYS A 54 0.70 9.83 4.18
N ALA A 55 0.70 9.44 2.90
CA ALA A 55 1.26 10.25 1.84
C ALA A 55 0.45 11.54 1.58
N ARG A 56 -0.89 11.44 1.54
CA ARG A 56 -1.77 12.60 1.35
C ARG A 56 -1.63 13.59 2.49
N ASP A 57 -1.69 13.14 3.74
CA ASP A 57 -1.58 13.99 4.93
C ASP A 57 -0.26 14.79 4.91
N HIS A 58 0.84 14.13 4.53
CA HIS A 58 2.14 14.79 4.41
C HIS A 58 2.18 15.79 3.24
N LEU A 59 1.62 15.45 2.08
CA LEU A 59 1.54 16.36 0.94
C LEU A 59 0.71 17.61 1.25
N ASP A 60 -0.43 17.44 1.93
CA ASP A 60 -1.32 18.54 2.29
C ASP A 60 -0.71 19.43 3.38
N SER A 61 0.09 18.87 4.29
CA SER A 61 0.82 19.63 5.31
C SER A 61 1.99 20.46 4.76
N MET A 62 2.33 20.30 3.48
CA MET A 62 3.47 20.93 2.82
C MET A 62 3.02 21.89 1.71
N PRO A 63 2.47 23.08 2.04
CA PRO A 63 2.07 24.05 1.04
C PRO A 63 3.31 24.55 0.28
N GLY A 64 3.38 24.24 -1.02
CA GLY A 64 4.42 24.73 -1.93
C GLY A 64 5.25 23.62 -2.59
N LYS A 65 6.58 23.69 -2.44
CA LYS A 65 7.50 22.78 -3.14
C LYS A 65 7.52 21.41 -2.45
N LEU A 66 7.38 20.36 -3.25
CA LEU A 66 7.54 18.98 -2.80
C LEU A 66 8.90 18.77 -2.11
N ASP A 67 8.86 18.42 -0.83
CA ASP A 67 10.03 17.88 -0.12
C ASP A 67 9.99 16.35 -0.15
N SER A 68 10.55 15.80 -1.23
CA SER A 68 10.56 14.35 -1.48
C SER A 68 11.27 13.58 -0.36
N LYS A 69 12.28 14.18 0.26
CA LYS A 69 13.07 13.53 1.32
C LYS A 69 12.25 13.37 2.59
N ARG A 70 11.52 14.42 3.00
CA ARG A 70 10.64 14.36 4.17
C ARG A 70 9.49 13.37 3.98
N LEU A 71 8.85 13.37 2.81
CA LEU A 71 7.78 12.40 2.51
C LEU A 71 8.28 10.95 2.55
N ALA A 72 9.44 10.68 1.91
CA ALA A 72 10.04 9.35 1.92
C ALA A 72 10.40 8.89 3.35
N LEU A 73 10.97 9.79 4.15
CA LEU A 73 11.33 9.49 5.54
C LEU A 73 10.09 9.19 6.39
N ALA A 74 9.02 9.95 6.23
CA ALA A 74 7.78 9.77 6.97
C ALA A 74 7.15 8.41 6.67
N LEU A 75 6.99 8.07 5.40
CA LEU A 75 6.43 6.77 4.98
C LEU A 75 7.29 5.60 5.48
N LYS A 76 8.62 5.69 5.33
CA LYS A 76 9.52 4.66 5.86
C LYS A 76 9.35 4.49 7.38
N LYS A 77 9.36 5.58 8.14
CA LYS A 77 9.25 5.54 9.61
C LYS A 77 7.92 4.94 10.07
N GLU A 78 6.83 5.40 9.47
CA GLU A 78 5.48 4.89 9.78
C GLU A 78 5.41 3.38 9.53
N PHE A 79 5.92 2.92 8.40
CA PHE A 79 5.85 1.50 8.05
C PHE A 79 6.83 0.62 8.82
N ASP A 80 8.04 1.10 9.10
CA ASP A 80 8.99 0.41 9.98
C ASP A 80 8.40 0.22 11.38
N SER A 81 7.76 1.26 11.92
CA SER A 81 7.16 1.23 13.26
C SER A 81 5.91 0.34 13.32
N SER A 82 5.04 0.41 12.32
CA SER A 82 3.75 -0.28 12.32
C SER A 82 3.81 -1.72 11.81
N TYR A 83 4.75 -2.04 10.91
CA TYR A 83 4.81 -3.32 10.18
C TYR A 83 6.18 -4.00 10.21
N GLY A 84 7.09 -3.48 11.04
CA GLY A 84 8.43 -3.99 11.26
C GLY A 84 9.41 -3.66 10.13
N PRO A 85 10.69 -3.45 10.44
CA PRO A 85 11.71 -3.11 9.46
C PRO A 85 12.04 -4.29 8.52
N ALA A 86 12.70 -4.07 7.37
CA ALA A 86 13.15 -2.78 6.84
C ALA A 86 12.35 -2.35 5.60
N TRP A 87 11.64 -1.23 5.72
CA TRP A 87 10.95 -0.55 4.63
C TRP A 87 11.85 0.46 3.95
N HIS A 88 11.64 0.64 2.66
CA HIS A 88 12.33 1.60 1.83
C HIS A 88 11.31 2.42 1.07
N CYS A 89 11.55 3.72 0.94
CA CYS A 89 10.67 4.61 0.22
C CYS A 89 11.46 5.50 -0.73
N ILE A 90 11.02 5.56 -1.99
CA ILE A 90 11.55 6.45 -3.02
C ILE A 90 10.42 7.39 -3.44
N VAL A 91 10.70 8.68 -3.48
CA VAL A 91 9.74 9.72 -3.86
C VAL A 91 10.40 10.63 -4.89
N GLY A 92 9.67 10.94 -5.96
CA GLY A 92 10.12 11.89 -6.97
C GLY A 92 9.08 12.15 -8.05
N THR A 93 9.36 13.10 -8.93
CA THR A 93 8.53 13.39 -10.12
C THR A 93 8.88 12.49 -11.31
N SER A 94 10.06 11.87 -11.28
CA SER A 94 10.51 10.86 -12.25
C SER A 94 11.65 10.04 -11.63
N PHE A 95 11.57 8.71 -11.74
CA PHE A 95 12.65 7.78 -11.37
C PHE A 95 12.46 6.43 -12.07
N GLY A 96 13.55 5.68 -12.21
CA GLY A 96 13.53 4.26 -12.54
C GLY A 96 14.00 3.43 -11.33
N SER A 97 13.50 2.21 -11.19
CA SER A 97 13.86 1.32 -10.10
C SER A 97 13.89 -0.14 -10.56
N TYR A 98 14.89 -0.89 -10.10
CA TYR A 98 14.95 -2.34 -10.24
C TYR A 98 15.30 -2.92 -8.87
N VAL A 99 14.29 -3.36 -8.13
CA VAL A 99 14.42 -3.72 -6.71
C VAL A 99 13.91 -5.13 -6.45
N THR A 100 14.56 -5.83 -5.54
CA THR A 100 14.04 -7.06 -4.95
C THR A 100 13.34 -6.71 -3.64
N HIS A 101 12.14 -7.23 -3.45
CA HIS A 101 11.30 -6.93 -2.29
C HIS A 101 10.69 -8.22 -1.73
N SER A 102 10.26 -8.16 -0.48
CA SER A 102 9.49 -9.23 0.17
C SER A 102 8.06 -9.24 -0.35
N LEU A 103 7.47 -10.43 -0.46
CA LEU A 103 6.09 -10.62 -0.87
C LEU A 103 5.11 -9.89 0.04
N GLY A 104 4.10 -9.27 -0.56
CA GLY A 104 3.05 -8.51 0.14
C GLY A 104 3.52 -7.15 0.67
N GLY A 105 4.74 -6.75 0.33
CA GLY A 105 5.42 -5.59 0.88
C GLY A 105 5.70 -4.50 -0.14
N PHE A 106 5.14 -4.52 -1.34
CA PHE A 106 5.46 -3.62 -2.45
C PHE A 106 4.26 -2.81 -2.93
N LEU A 107 4.49 -1.51 -3.10
CA LEU A 107 3.51 -0.56 -3.59
C LEU A 107 4.18 0.57 -4.39
N TYR A 108 3.80 0.67 -5.66
CA TYR A 108 4.14 1.78 -6.55
C TYR A 108 2.87 2.52 -6.95
N PHE A 109 2.79 3.80 -6.59
CA PHE A 109 1.63 4.64 -6.88
C PHE A 109 2.04 6.08 -7.16
N SER A 110 1.10 6.87 -7.66
CA SER A 110 1.26 8.32 -7.79
C SER A 110 0.12 9.05 -7.12
N ILE A 111 0.44 10.18 -6.49
CA ILE A 111 -0.51 11.21 -6.09
C ILE A 111 -0.22 12.44 -6.94
N ASP A 112 -1.17 12.84 -7.77
CA ASP A 112 -1.00 13.94 -8.75
C ASP A 112 0.22 13.71 -9.67
N LYS A 113 1.30 14.50 -9.50
CA LYS A 113 2.57 14.39 -10.26
C LYS A 113 3.72 13.78 -9.46
N VAL A 114 3.45 13.32 -8.24
CA VAL A 114 4.44 12.74 -7.34
C VAL A 114 4.32 11.22 -7.40
N TYR A 115 5.42 10.55 -7.69
CA TYR A 115 5.53 9.11 -7.70
C TYR A 115 6.15 8.64 -6.38
N ILE A 116 5.57 7.58 -5.81
CA ILE A 116 6.00 6.99 -4.55
C ILE A 116 6.15 5.48 -4.76
N LEU A 117 7.34 4.97 -4.46
CA LEU A 117 7.64 3.54 -4.41
C LEU A 117 8.01 3.17 -2.98
N LEU A 118 7.16 2.36 -2.34
CA LEU A 118 7.32 1.87 -0.98
C LEU A 118 7.48 0.35 -1.04
N PHE A 119 8.57 -0.19 -0.50
CA PHE A 119 8.81 -1.63 -0.50
C PHE A 119 9.53 -2.14 0.74
N LYS A 120 9.20 -3.36 1.18
CA LYS A 120 9.88 -4.06 2.29
C LYS A 120 10.98 -4.98 1.74
N THR A 121 12.12 -5.02 2.41
CA THR A 121 13.19 -5.99 2.15
C THR A 121 13.29 -7.00 3.29
N ALA A 122 13.74 -8.22 2.97
CA ALA A 122 14.16 -9.16 3.99
C ALA A 122 15.44 -8.63 4.64
N VAL A 123 15.44 -8.54 5.97
CA VAL A 123 16.63 -8.27 6.77
C VAL A 123 16.82 -9.44 7.70
N GLU A 124 17.93 -10.15 7.57
CA GLU A 124 18.32 -11.11 8.60
C GLU A 124 18.94 -10.30 9.75
N PRO A 125 18.41 -10.39 10.97
CA PRO A 125 19.07 -9.80 12.13
C PRO A 125 20.42 -10.50 12.28
N MET A 126 21.52 -9.73 12.22
CA MET A 126 22.81 -10.27 12.62
C MET A 126 22.83 -10.29 14.15
N ASP A 127 22.75 -11.48 14.74
CA ASP A 127 22.99 -11.67 16.17
C ASP A 127 24.42 -11.17 16.48
N HIS A 128 24.51 -10.16 17.35
CA HIS A 128 25.79 -9.62 17.85
C HIS A 128 26.07 -10.20 19.24
#